data_AF-X0UZI0-F1
#
_entry.id   AF-X0UZI0-F1
#
_cell.length_a   1.000
_cell.length_b   1.000
_cell.length_c   1.000
_cell.angle_alpha   90.00
_cell.angle_beta   90.00
_cell.angle_gamma   90.00
#
_symmetry.space_group_name_H-M   'P 1'
#
loop_
_entity.id
_entity.type
_entity.pdbx_description
1 polymer ?
#
loop_
_entity_poly.entity_id
_entity_poly.type
_entity_poly.pdbx_seq_one_letter_code
_entity_poly.pdbx_strand_id
1 'polypeptide(L)'
;TTPFGSFKGSTFEIVGKAQSPLPMINDSIFYLPLDQAQRILEMPDQVTELLIITPDYNKTSLILPALNELFAKEDKTGKYSLQVWNKDYELIELYEMALNVYNFIYIFIIILASFVLINTLIMIVNERTREIGMMTALGLKSREILYLFTIEGAIIGILGSAVGAVLGGMLTKIFSIVGIDYSAATEGMSTNLMFEPIFYPVFSLGNIIFCFILGVLVVTIACIIPARMAARLEPSKALRQI
;
A
#
# COMPACT_ATOMS: atom_id res chain seq x y z
N THR A 1 -40.71 -29.42 27.23
CA THR A 1 -41.31 -28.68 26.10
C THR A 1 -41.45 -27.24 26.54
N THR A 2 -40.74 -26.33 25.87
CA THR A 2 -40.89 -24.88 26.13
C THR A 2 -42.23 -24.38 25.56
N PRO A 3 -42.80 -23.29 26.11
CA PRO A 3 -44.16 -22.85 25.78
C PRO A 3 -44.38 -22.35 24.34
N PHE A 4 -43.34 -22.31 23.49
CA PHE A 4 -43.36 -21.71 22.15
C PHE A 4 -43.10 -22.69 20.99
N GLY A 5 -43.12 -24.00 21.22
CA GLY A 5 -43.13 -24.99 20.14
C GLY A 5 -41.95 -24.88 19.15
N SER A 6 -40.79 -24.39 19.59
CA SER A 6 -39.64 -24.13 18.72
C SER A 6 -38.33 -24.57 19.36
N PHE A 7 -37.54 -25.25 18.52
CA PHE A 7 -36.22 -25.87 18.67
C PHE A 7 -36.02 -26.91 19.79
N LYS A 8 -35.58 -28.11 19.38
CA LYS A 8 -35.04 -29.16 20.26
C LYS A 8 -33.87 -28.57 21.05
N GLY A 9 -34.09 -28.27 22.33
CA GLY A 9 -33.02 -27.85 23.23
C GLY A 9 -31.96 -28.95 23.31
N SER A 10 -30.75 -28.65 22.85
CA SER A 10 -29.60 -29.55 22.92
C SER A 10 -28.61 -28.97 23.89
N THR A 11 -28.11 -29.79 24.81
CA THR A 11 -27.11 -29.38 25.80
C THR A 11 -25.73 -29.72 25.26
N PHE A 12 -24.81 -28.77 25.31
CA PHE A 12 -23.43 -28.94 24.85
C PHE A 12 -22.46 -28.62 25.99
N GLU A 13 -21.36 -29.35 26.06
CA GLU A 13 -20.24 -29.03 26.93
C GLU A 13 -19.27 -28.10 26.19
N ILE A 14 -18.83 -27.03 26.87
CA ILE A 14 -17.88 -26.07 26.30
C ILE A 14 -16.47 -26.67 26.41
N VAL A 15 -15.90 -27.10 25.28
CA VAL A 15 -14.58 -27.74 25.21
C VAL A 15 -13.41 -26.75 25.02
N GLY A 16 -13.71 -25.50 24.68
CA GLY A 16 -12.68 -24.47 24.44
C GLY A 16 -13.27 -23.10 24.12
N LYS A 17 -12.40 -22.09 24.13
CA LYS A 17 -12.73 -20.71 23.77
C LYS A 17 -11.85 -20.25 22.63
N ALA A 18 -12.46 -19.87 21.51
CA ALA A 18 -11.79 -19.14 20.45
C ALA A 18 -11.92 -17.64 20.72
N GLN A 19 -10.87 -16.88 20.45
CA GLN A 19 -10.88 -15.42 20.59
C GLN A 19 -10.44 -14.77 19.28
N SER A 20 -11.32 -13.98 18.71
CA SER A 20 -11.06 -13.11 17.58
C SER A 20 -10.64 -11.72 18.07
N PRO A 21 -9.75 -11.01 17.36
CA PRO A 21 -9.50 -9.58 17.58
C PRO A 21 -10.75 -8.71 17.40
N LEU A 22 -11.78 -9.24 16.72
CA LEU A 22 -13.04 -8.55 16.49
C LEU A 22 -14.05 -8.90 17.60
N PRO A 23 -14.41 -7.95 18.49
CA PRO A 23 -15.28 -8.23 19.64
C PRO A 23 -16.64 -8.81 19.25
N MET A 24 -17.23 -8.34 18.14
CA MET A 24 -18.56 -8.79 17.70
C MET A 24 -18.63 -10.27 17.32
N ILE A 25 -17.54 -10.83 16.78
CA ILE A 25 -17.43 -12.27 16.49
C ILE A 25 -17.45 -13.08 17.78
N ASN A 26 -16.79 -12.57 18.83
CA ASN A 26 -16.72 -13.25 20.12
C ASN A 26 -18.08 -13.33 20.81
N ASP A 27 -18.94 -12.33 20.61
CA ASP A 27 -20.24 -12.24 21.29
C ASP A 27 -21.38 -12.93 20.49
N SER A 28 -21.20 -13.15 19.19
CA SER A 28 -22.29 -13.57 18.28
C SER A 28 -22.09 -14.94 17.62
N ILE A 29 -20.90 -15.53 17.72
CA ILE A 29 -20.56 -16.79 17.02
C ILE A 29 -20.13 -17.85 18.03
N PHE A 30 -20.66 -19.05 17.86
CA PHE A 30 -20.20 -20.26 18.54
C PHE A 30 -19.94 -21.35 17.50
N TYR A 31 -18.97 -22.20 17.78
CA TYR A 31 -18.61 -23.31 16.90
C TYR A 31 -19.16 -24.61 17.46
N LEU A 32 -19.69 -25.46 16.58
CA LEU A 32 -20.14 -26.80 16.91
C LEU A 32 -19.72 -27.81 15.84
N PRO A 33 -19.59 -29.10 16.18
CA PRO A 33 -19.36 -30.15 15.20
C PRO A 33 -20.47 -30.17 14.13
N LEU A 34 -20.07 -30.40 12.87
CA LEU A 34 -20.96 -30.32 11.71
C LEU A 34 -22.12 -31.31 11.79
N ASP A 35 -21.85 -32.53 12.26
CA ASP A 35 -22.84 -33.59 12.45
C ASP A 35 -23.96 -33.16 13.43
N GLN A 36 -23.59 -32.44 14.50
CA GLN A 36 -24.55 -31.90 15.46
C GLN A 36 -25.35 -30.75 14.86
N ALA A 37 -24.69 -29.88 14.07
CA ALA A 37 -25.34 -28.77 13.39
C ALA A 37 -26.40 -29.26 12.40
N GLN A 38 -26.05 -30.23 11.56
CA GLN A 38 -26.95 -30.86 10.60
C GLN A 38 -28.16 -31.50 11.27
N ARG A 39 -27.97 -32.14 12.43
CA ARG A 39 -29.06 -32.75 13.19
C ARG A 39 -30.02 -31.73 13.79
N ILE A 40 -29.51 -30.59 14.30
CA ILE A 40 -30.34 -29.53 14.89
C ILE A 40 -31.09 -28.75 13.82
N LEU A 41 -30.43 -28.47 12.70
CA LEU A 41 -30.99 -27.71 11.58
C LEU A 41 -31.87 -28.58 10.66
N GLU A 42 -31.96 -29.88 10.94
CA GLU A 42 -32.71 -30.86 10.15
C GLU A 42 -32.24 -30.90 8.67
N MET A 43 -30.93 -30.78 8.48
CA MET A 43 -30.23 -30.76 7.19
C MET A 43 -29.30 -31.99 7.05
N PRO A 44 -29.85 -33.23 6.96
CA PRO A 44 -29.03 -34.43 6.84
C PRO A 44 -28.22 -34.39 5.54
N ASP A 45 -26.91 -34.63 5.65
CA ASP A 45 -25.94 -34.65 4.53
C ASP A 45 -25.94 -33.37 3.66
N GLN A 46 -26.43 -32.25 4.22
CA GLN A 46 -26.49 -30.97 3.52
C GLN A 46 -25.68 -29.91 4.27
N VAL A 47 -25.14 -28.96 3.51
CA VAL A 47 -24.41 -27.79 4.00
C VAL A 47 -24.91 -26.54 3.29
N THR A 48 -24.94 -25.43 4.00
CA THR A 48 -25.36 -24.13 3.45
C THR A 48 -24.27 -23.52 2.58
N GLU A 49 -23.01 -23.65 2.99
CA GLU A 49 -21.86 -23.03 2.33
C GLU A 49 -20.66 -23.97 2.39
N LEU A 50 -19.88 -23.99 1.30
CA LEU A 50 -18.62 -24.73 1.21
C LEU A 50 -17.49 -23.73 0.97
N LEU A 51 -16.67 -23.51 2.00
CA LEU A 51 -15.51 -22.64 1.90
C LEU A 51 -14.33 -23.41 1.29
N ILE A 52 -13.87 -22.96 0.13
CA ILE A 52 -12.67 -23.49 -0.53
C ILE A 52 -11.51 -22.53 -0.30
N ILE A 53 -10.51 -22.99 0.45
CA ILE A 53 -9.33 -22.19 0.78
C ILE A 53 -8.20 -22.53 -0.20
N THR A 54 -7.72 -21.54 -0.93
CA THR A 54 -6.56 -21.66 -1.81
C THR A 54 -5.29 -21.15 -1.12
N PRO A 55 -4.10 -21.69 -1.45
CA PRO A 55 -2.84 -21.21 -0.86
C PRO A 55 -2.48 -19.77 -1.26
N ASP A 56 -3.06 -19.24 -2.34
CA ASP A 56 -2.69 -17.95 -2.92
C ASP A 56 -3.95 -17.17 -3.32
N TYR A 57 -4.17 -16.05 -2.62
CA TYR A 57 -5.32 -15.16 -2.82
C TYR A 57 -5.39 -14.63 -4.26
N ASN A 58 -4.25 -14.25 -4.85
CA ASN A 58 -4.21 -13.57 -6.15
C ASN A 58 -4.57 -14.48 -7.33
N LYS A 59 -4.58 -15.80 -7.11
CA LYS A 59 -4.90 -16.79 -8.13
C LYS A 59 -6.37 -17.19 -8.15
N THR A 60 -7.17 -16.70 -7.22
CA THR A 60 -8.60 -17.06 -7.10
C THR A 60 -9.36 -16.74 -8.38
N SER A 61 -9.07 -15.59 -9.01
CA SER A 61 -9.68 -15.16 -10.29
C SER A 61 -9.34 -16.08 -11.47
N LEU A 62 -8.21 -16.78 -11.40
CA LEU A 62 -7.78 -17.74 -12.43
C LEU A 62 -8.38 -19.14 -12.21
N ILE A 63 -8.66 -19.49 -10.96
CA ILE A 63 -9.20 -20.79 -10.57
C ILE A 63 -10.73 -20.81 -10.69
N LEU A 64 -11.38 -19.66 -10.48
CA LEU A 64 -12.84 -19.53 -10.52
C LEU A 64 -13.50 -20.05 -11.80
N PRO A 65 -12.98 -19.76 -13.03
CA PRO A 65 -13.59 -20.30 -14.25
C PRO A 65 -13.50 -21.83 -14.32
N ALA A 66 -12.37 -22.40 -13.90
CA ALA A 66 -12.18 -23.86 -13.88
C ALA A 66 -13.11 -24.54 -12.86
N LEU A 67 -13.28 -23.94 -11.68
CA LEU A 67 -14.23 -24.42 -10.68
C LEU A 67 -15.68 -24.30 -11.20
N ASN A 68 -16.05 -23.18 -11.79
CA ASN A 68 -17.37 -23.00 -12.41
C ASN A 68 -17.64 -24.07 -13.47
N GLU A 69 -16.66 -24.42 -14.30
CA GLU A 69 -16.82 -25.47 -15.31
C GLU A 69 -16.99 -26.86 -14.68
N LEU A 70 -16.24 -27.17 -13.62
CA LEU A 70 -16.38 -28.45 -12.90
C LEU A 70 -17.76 -28.56 -12.23
N PHE A 71 -18.19 -27.52 -11.53
CA PHE A 71 -19.49 -27.51 -10.85
C PHE A 71 -20.65 -27.45 -11.84
N ALA A 72 -20.52 -26.77 -12.99
CA ALA A 72 -21.55 -26.78 -14.03
C ALA A 72 -21.69 -28.15 -14.74
N LYS A 73 -20.65 -28.99 -14.74
CA LYS A 73 -20.73 -30.37 -15.26
C LYS A 73 -21.50 -31.31 -14.32
N GLU A 74 -21.30 -31.15 -13.01
CA GLU A 74 -21.95 -31.93 -11.95
C GLU A 74 -23.37 -31.43 -11.65
N ASP A 75 -23.58 -30.12 -11.61
CA ASP A 75 -24.86 -29.49 -11.30
C ASP A 75 -25.52 -28.86 -12.53
N LYS A 76 -26.47 -29.60 -13.12
CA LYS A 76 -27.32 -29.11 -14.22
C LYS A 76 -28.54 -28.33 -13.74
N THR A 77 -28.74 -28.20 -12.43
CA THR A 77 -29.92 -27.54 -11.84
C THR A 77 -29.69 -26.08 -11.45
N GLY A 78 -28.43 -25.61 -11.52
CA GLY A 78 -28.08 -24.22 -11.16
C GLY A 78 -28.31 -23.92 -9.68
N LYS A 79 -28.20 -24.94 -8.83
CA LYS A 79 -28.47 -24.86 -7.39
C LYS A 79 -27.30 -24.23 -6.63
N TYR A 80 -26.08 -24.34 -7.17
CA TYR A 80 -24.88 -23.75 -6.57
C TYR A 80 -24.55 -22.39 -7.16
N SER A 81 -24.27 -21.41 -6.28
CA SER A 81 -23.70 -20.12 -6.64
C SER A 81 -22.25 -20.08 -6.16
N LEU A 82 -21.30 -20.03 -7.09
CA LEU A 82 -19.90 -19.88 -6.74
C LEU A 82 -19.59 -18.39 -6.62
N GLN A 83 -19.36 -17.94 -5.40
CA GLN A 83 -18.98 -16.56 -5.11
C GLN A 83 -17.54 -16.50 -4.65
N VAL A 84 -16.84 -15.44 -5.07
CA VAL A 84 -15.51 -15.14 -4.56
C VAL A 84 -15.70 -14.35 -3.28
N TRP A 85 -14.93 -14.69 -2.24
CA TRP A 85 -14.98 -13.98 -0.97
C TRP A 85 -14.73 -12.47 -1.08
N ASN A 86 -14.09 -12.00 -2.17
CA ASN A 86 -13.77 -10.59 -2.35
C ASN A 86 -14.83 -9.80 -3.13
N LYS A 87 -15.80 -10.48 -3.72
CA LYS A 87 -16.86 -9.86 -4.50
C LYS A 87 -18.00 -9.55 -3.53
N ASP A 88 -18.43 -8.29 -3.49
CA ASP A 88 -19.58 -7.79 -2.70
C ASP A 88 -19.32 -7.46 -1.22
N TYR A 89 -18.07 -7.47 -0.74
CA TYR A 89 -17.74 -6.95 0.60
C TYR A 89 -17.35 -5.47 0.52
N GLU A 90 -18.25 -4.60 0.98
CA GLU A 90 -18.06 -3.13 1.05
C GLU A 90 -16.72 -2.74 1.72
N LEU A 91 -16.27 -3.51 2.71
CA LEU A 91 -14.99 -3.28 3.40
C LEU A 91 -13.77 -3.43 2.49
N ILE A 92 -13.81 -4.33 1.50
CA ILE A 92 -12.71 -4.54 0.55
C ILE A 92 -12.64 -3.38 -0.44
N GLU A 93 -13.80 -2.92 -0.94
CA GLU A 93 -13.87 -1.75 -1.81
C GLU A 93 -13.36 -0.48 -1.10
N LEU A 94 -13.74 -0.28 0.17
CA LEU A 94 -13.23 0.81 1.00
C LEU A 94 -11.70 0.72 1.19
N TYR A 95 -11.17 -0.48 1.40
CA TYR A 95 -9.74 -0.70 1.52
C TYR A 95 -8.99 -0.39 0.22
N GLU A 96 -9.48 -0.87 -0.94
CA GLU A 96 -8.90 -0.55 -2.25
C GLU A 96 -8.95 0.95 -2.55
N MET A 97 -10.08 1.60 -2.23
CA MET A 97 -10.21 3.06 -2.35
C MET A 97 -9.18 3.80 -1.48
N ALA A 98 -8.99 3.36 -0.23
CA ALA A 98 -8.00 3.94 0.66
C ALA A 98 -6.58 3.78 0.10
N LEU A 99 -6.22 2.60 -0.41
CA LEU A 99 -4.92 2.37 -1.06
C LEU A 99 -4.70 3.30 -2.25
N ASN A 100 -5.72 3.51 -3.07
CA ASN A 100 -5.64 4.44 -4.20
C ASN A 100 -5.41 5.88 -3.73
N VAL A 101 -6.14 6.34 -2.69
CA VAL A 101 -5.95 7.67 -2.10
C VAL A 101 -4.52 7.82 -1.55
N TYR A 102 -4.00 6.82 -0.84
CA TYR A 102 -2.62 6.83 -0.36
C TYR A 102 -1.60 6.90 -1.51
N ASN A 103 -1.81 6.17 -2.60
CA ASN A 103 -0.97 6.27 -3.79
C ASN A 103 -1.00 7.66 -4.43
N PHE A 104 -2.17 8.31 -4.50
CA PHE A 104 -2.28 9.69 -4.99
C PHE A 104 -1.52 10.66 -4.09
N ILE A 105 -1.68 10.57 -2.76
CA ILE A 105 -0.94 11.39 -1.80
C ILE A 105 0.56 11.17 -1.95
N TYR A 106 1.00 9.91 -2.09
CA TYR A 106 2.40 9.56 -2.28
C TYR A 106 3.01 10.21 -3.52
N ILE A 107 2.36 10.09 -4.68
CA ILE A 107 2.80 10.73 -5.93
C ILE A 107 2.83 12.25 -5.77
N PHE A 108 1.81 12.83 -5.13
CA PHE A 108 1.72 14.27 -4.91
C PHE A 108 2.89 14.79 -4.06
N ILE A 109 3.24 14.10 -2.97
CA ILE A 109 4.39 14.44 -2.11
C ILE A 109 5.70 14.37 -2.90
N ILE A 110 5.87 13.35 -3.75
CA ILE A 110 7.07 13.24 -4.60
C ILE A 110 7.20 14.43 -5.55
N ILE A 111 6.10 14.84 -6.18
CA ILE A 111 6.08 16.01 -7.09
C ILE A 111 6.42 17.28 -6.30
N LEU A 112 5.80 17.48 -5.14
CA LEU A 112 6.04 18.63 -4.28
C LEU A 112 7.51 18.72 -3.86
N ALA A 113 8.08 17.61 -3.39
CA ALA A 113 9.48 17.53 -2.99
C ALA A 113 10.43 17.79 -4.18
N SER A 114 10.10 17.25 -5.35
CA SER A 114 10.86 17.50 -6.59
C SER A 114 10.85 18.97 -6.98
N PHE A 115 9.70 19.64 -6.84
CA PHE A 115 9.58 21.07 -7.14
C PHE A 115 10.42 21.93 -6.19
N VAL A 116 10.38 21.63 -4.88
CA VAL A 116 11.24 22.29 -3.88
C VAL A 116 12.71 22.12 -4.26
N LEU A 117 13.12 20.90 -4.58
CA LEU A 117 14.49 20.58 -4.97
C LEU A 117 14.93 21.33 -6.24
N ILE A 118 14.09 21.35 -7.28
CA ILE A 118 14.37 22.07 -8.53
C ILE A 118 14.58 23.56 -8.25
N ASN A 119 13.71 24.18 -7.44
CA ASN A 119 13.83 25.60 -7.10
C ASN A 119 15.15 25.91 -6.38
N THR A 120 15.54 25.07 -5.42
CA THR A 120 16.81 25.23 -4.72
C THR A 120 18.01 25.07 -5.67
N LEU A 121 17.97 24.10 -6.58
CA LEU A 121 19.06 23.92 -7.55
C LEU A 121 19.14 25.05 -8.56
N ILE A 122 18.01 25.59 -9.01
CA ILE A 122 18.00 26.79 -9.87
C ILE A 122 18.65 27.96 -9.16
N MET A 123 18.34 28.17 -7.87
CA MET A 123 18.98 29.20 -7.05
C MET A 123 20.51 29.01 -6.99
N ILE A 124 20.98 27.80 -6.69
CA ILE A 124 22.42 27.48 -6.62
C ILE A 124 23.11 27.71 -7.97
N VAL A 125 22.48 27.32 -9.08
CA VAL A 125 23.00 27.54 -10.43
C VAL A 125 23.15 29.03 -10.72
N ASN A 126 22.15 29.85 -10.34
CA ASN A 126 22.18 31.29 -10.55
C ASN A 126 23.31 31.95 -9.73
N GLU A 127 23.55 31.52 -8.50
CA GLU A 127 24.68 32.01 -7.69
C GLU A 127 26.03 31.63 -8.30
N ARG A 128 26.14 30.46 -8.93
CA ARG A 128 27.37 29.95 -9.57
C ARG A 128 27.50 30.30 -11.06
N THR A 129 26.68 31.20 -11.60
CA THR A 129 26.70 31.58 -13.02
C THR A 129 28.10 32.02 -13.50
N ARG A 130 28.86 32.73 -12.66
CA ARG A 130 30.22 33.20 -12.99
C ARG A 130 31.21 32.05 -13.17
N GLU A 131 31.14 31.03 -12.31
CA GLU A 131 31.99 29.84 -12.39
C GLU A 131 31.66 29.05 -13.67
N ILE A 132 30.37 28.91 -13.98
CA ILE A 132 29.90 28.26 -15.22
C ILE A 132 30.39 29.02 -16.45
N GLY A 133 30.31 30.35 -16.44
CA GLY A 133 30.82 31.19 -17.52
C GLY A 133 32.33 31.04 -17.74
N MET A 134 33.10 30.92 -16.65
CA MET A 134 34.54 30.67 -16.71
C MET A 134 34.84 29.28 -17.29
N MET A 135 34.12 28.23 -16.85
CA MET A 135 34.27 26.88 -17.39
C MET A 135 34.00 26.83 -18.90
N THR A 136 32.94 27.49 -19.37
CA THR A 136 32.63 27.56 -20.81
C THR A 136 33.69 28.36 -21.58
N ALA A 137 34.26 29.42 -20.99
CA ALA A 137 35.35 30.19 -21.60
C ALA A 137 36.67 29.39 -21.70
N LEU A 138 36.90 28.46 -20.78
CA LEU A 138 38.01 27.49 -20.83
C LEU A 138 37.78 26.35 -21.84
N GLY A 139 36.61 26.31 -22.48
CA GLY A 139 36.30 25.37 -23.56
C GLY A 139 35.44 24.18 -23.18
N LEU A 140 34.87 24.12 -21.97
CA LEU A 140 33.91 23.06 -21.62
C LEU A 140 32.66 23.16 -22.52
N LYS A 141 32.24 22.01 -23.04
CA LYS A 141 31.00 21.88 -23.83
C LYS A 141 29.80 21.86 -22.90
N SER A 142 28.65 22.34 -23.39
CA SER A 142 27.37 22.27 -22.66
C SER A 142 27.00 20.87 -22.17
N ARG A 143 27.41 19.80 -22.88
CA ARG A 143 27.20 18.41 -22.45
C ARG A 143 28.04 18.02 -21.23
N GLU A 144 29.26 18.56 -21.12
CA GLU A 144 30.16 18.30 -19.99
C GLU A 144 29.67 19.02 -18.75
N ILE A 145 29.18 20.26 -18.91
CA ILE A 145 28.52 21.03 -17.85
C ILE A 145 27.26 20.29 -17.38
N LEU A 146 26.42 19.83 -18.30
CA LEU A 146 25.23 19.04 -17.97
C LEU A 146 25.59 17.79 -17.16
N TYR A 147 26.62 17.04 -17.59
CA TYR A 147 27.06 15.83 -16.91
C TYR A 147 27.60 16.11 -15.51
N LEU A 148 28.38 17.18 -15.34
CA LEU A 148 28.92 17.61 -14.05
C LEU A 148 27.79 17.88 -13.04
N PHE A 149 26.81 18.72 -13.41
CA PHE A 149 25.68 19.03 -12.54
C PHE A 149 24.75 17.84 -12.30
N THR A 150 24.64 16.92 -13.28
CA THR A 150 23.85 15.69 -13.09
C THR A 150 24.53 14.75 -12.09
N ILE A 151 25.87 14.64 -12.11
CA ILE A 151 26.62 13.86 -11.11
C ILE A 151 26.47 14.49 -9.73
N GLU A 152 26.62 15.81 -9.61
CA GLU A 152 26.43 16.52 -8.34
C GLU A 152 25.02 16.23 -7.77
N GLY A 153 24.00 16.33 -8.62
CA GLY A 153 22.63 15.95 -8.29
C GLY A 153 22.45 14.48 -7.89
N ALA A 154 23.12 13.56 -8.59
CA ALA A 154 23.07 12.13 -8.27
C ALA A 154 23.73 11.83 -6.90
N ILE A 155 24.84 12.49 -6.58
CA ILE A 155 25.51 12.35 -5.27
C ILE A 155 24.59 12.86 -4.16
N ILE A 156 23.95 14.02 -4.35
CA ILE A 156 22.96 14.56 -3.42
C ILE A 156 21.77 13.58 -3.28
N GLY A 157 21.31 13.01 -4.38
CA GLY A 157 20.25 12.01 -4.40
C GLY A 157 20.60 10.75 -3.62
N ILE A 158 21.82 10.22 -3.78
CA ILE A 158 22.31 9.05 -3.04
C ILE A 158 22.38 9.32 -1.55
N LEU A 159 23.00 10.43 -1.14
CA LEU A 159 23.13 10.78 0.28
C LEU A 159 21.77 11.06 0.92
N GLY A 160 20.94 11.87 0.26
CA GLY A 160 19.59 12.20 0.72
C GLY A 160 18.70 10.96 0.83
N SER A 161 18.73 10.09 -0.19
CA SER A 161 17.96 8.84 -0.18
C SER A 161 18.47 7.86 0.86
N ALA A 162 19.79 7.79 1.10
CA ALA A 162 20.36 6.93 2.14
C ALA A 162 19.87 7.36 3.53
N VAL A 163 19.98 8.66 3.83
CA VAL A 163 19.51 9.22 5.10
C VAL A 163 18.00 9.03 5.24
N GLY A 164 17.23 9.34 4.18
CA GLY A 164 15.78 9.15 4.17
C GLY A 164 15.36 7.70 4.35
N ALA A 165 16.04 6.75 3.72
CA ALA A 165 15.75 5.32 3.84
C ALA A 165 16.05 4.80 5.26
N VAL A 166 17.15 5.26 5.88
CA VAL A 166 17.48 4.90 7.27
C VAL A 166 16.46 5.48 8.25
N LEU A 167 16.18 6.78 8.16
CA LEU A 167 15.22 7.44 9.06
C LEU A 167 13.80 6.89 8.86
N GLY A 168 13.36 6.75 7.62
CA GLY A 168 12.07 6.15 7.28
C GLY A 168 11.96 4.71 7.78
N GLY A 169 12.98 3.88 7.54
CA GLY A 169 13.03 2.51 8.03
C GLY A 169 13.01 2.41 9.56
N MET A 170 13.71 3.31 10.26
CA MET A 170 13.66 3.38 11.73
C MET A 170 12.26 3.75 12.23
N LEU A 171 11.61 4.75 11.62
CA LEU A 171 10.24 5.12 11.96
C LEU A 171 9.27 3.97 11.70
N THR A 172 9.35 3.32 10.53
CA THR A 172 8.52 2.14 10.22
C THR A 172 8.73 1.02 11.23
N LYS A 173 9.96 0.77 11.68
CA LYS A 173 10.24 -0.25 12.70
C LYS A 173 9.61 0.12 14.05
N ILE A 174 9.69 1.38 14.48
CA ILE A 174 9.07 1.83 15.72
C ILE A 174 7.55 1.67 15.65
N PHE A 175 6.93 2.16 14.58
CA PHE A 175 5.48 2.05 14.39
C PHE A 175 5.01 0.62 14.16
N SER A 176 5.85 -0.28 13.63
CA SER A 176 5.51 -1.70 13.53
C SER A 176 5.35 -2.39 14.88
N ILE A 177 5.92 -1.83 15.95
CA ILE A 177 5.82 -2.36 17.32
C ILE A 177 4.73 -1.63 18.10
N VAL A 178 4.71 -0.30 18.03
CA VAL A 178 3.76 0.54 18.79
C VAL A 178 2.36 0.51 18.17
N GLY A 179 2.27 0.26 16.85
CA GLY A 179 1.05 0.47 16.08
C GLY A 179 0.76 1.95 15.85
N ILE A 180 -0.02 2.24 14.82
CA ILE A 180 -0.58 3.56 14.56
C ILE A 180 -2.05 3.48 14.94
N ASP A 181 -2.43 4.22 15.97
CA ASP A 181 -3.80 4.26 16.46
C ASP A 181 -4.65 5.25 15.63
N TYR A 182 -5.64 4.72 14.92
CA TYR A 182 -6.61 5.49 14.14
C TYR A 182 -7.94 5.67 14.87
N SER A 183 -8.05 5.26 16.15
CA SER A 183 -9.28 5.33 16.95
C SER A 183 -9.95 6.71 16.86
N ALA A 184 -9.19 7.78 17.11
CA ALA A 184 -9.66 9.17 17.06
C ALA A 184 -10.15 9.61 15.67
N ALA A 185 -9.62 9.06 14.58
CA ALA A 185 -10.08 9.35 13.22
C ALA A 185 -11.36 8.58 12.86
N THR A 186 -11.62 7.47 13.55
CA THR A 186 -12.78 6.59 13.35
C THR A 186 -13.95 6.87 14.30
N GLU A 187 -13.77 7.68 15.34
CA GLU A 187 -14.81 8.02 16.34
C GLU A 187 -16.10 8.62 15.71
N GLY A 188 -16.02 9.22 14.53
CA GLY A 188 -17.17 9.78 13.78
C GLY A 188 -17.71 8.88 12.66
N MET A 189 -17.01 7.80 12.31
CA MET A 189 -17.53 6.79 11.38
C MET A 189 -18.33 5.77 12.20
N SER A 190 -19.60 5.60 11.84
CA SER A 190 -20.53 4.69 12.51
C SER A 190 -19.87 3.37 12.89
N THR A 191 -20.25 2.85 14.06
CA THR A 191 -19.88 1.62 14.80
C THR A 191 -19.81 0.29 14.02
N ASN A 192 -19.80 0.32 12.68
CA ASN A 192 -19.75 -0.81 11.77
C ASN A 192 -18.36 -1.03 11.14
N LEU A 193 -17.32 -0.29 11.54
CA LEU A 193 -15.96 -0.58 11.08
C LEU A 193 -15.47 -1.88 11.75
N MET A 194 -15.53 -2.97 10.98
CA MET A 194 -15.21 -4.33 11.41
C MET A 194 -13.69 -4.60 11.46
N PHE A 195 -12.90 -3.72 12.08
CA PHE A 195 -11.46 -3.93 12.27
C PHE A 195 -10.94 -3.23 13.54
N GLU A 196 -9.83 -3.75 14.07
CA GLU A 196 -9.08 -3.11 15.15
C GLU A 196 -8.46 -1.82 14.60
N PRO A 197 -8.64 -0.65 15.25
CA PRO A 197 -8.23 0.64 14.70
C PRO A 197 -6.70 0.86 14.75
N ILE A 198 -5.94 -0.12 15.23
CA ILE A 198 -4.48 -0.05 15.33
C ILE A 198 -3.87 -0.76 14.12
N PHE A 199 -3.25 0.02 13.24
CA PHE A 199 -2.56 -0.52 12.07
C PHE A 199 -1.07 -0.66 12.36
N TYR A 200 -0.51 -1.84 12.09
CA TYR A 200 0.91 -2.13 12.24
C TYR A 200 1.59 -2.11 10.87
N PRO A 201 2.44 -1.11 10.56
CA PRO A 201 3.18 -1.08 9.32
C PRO A 201 4.09 -2.30 9.18
N VAL A 202 4.11 -2.91 8.00
CA VAL A 202 4.99 -4.04 7.72
C VAL A 202 6.40 -3.54 7.45
N PHE A 203 7.34 -3.91 8.34
CA PHE A 203 8.76 -3.66 8.11
C PHE A 203 9.28 -4.62 7.02
N SER A 204 9.65 -4.06 5.86
CA SER A 204 10.21 -4.82 4.74
C SER A 204 11.49 -4.17 4.24
N LEU A 205 12.59 -4.92 4.28
CA LEU A 205 13.87 -4.53 3.68
C LEU A 205 13.72 -4.25 2.17
N GLY A 206 12.87 -5.01 1.48
CA GLY A 206 12.59 -4.80 0.06
C GLY A 206 11.99 -3.42 -0.22
N ASN A 207 11.06 -2.96 0.63
CA ASN A 207 10.44 -1.64 0.48
C ASN A 207 11.44 -0.51 0.75
N ILE A 208 12.35 -0.68 1.71
CA ILE A 208 13.38 0.32 2.02
C ILE A 208 14.34 0.48 0.83
N ILE A 209 14.80 -0.63 0.25
CA ILE A 209 15.67 -0.63 -0.93
C ILE A 209 14.94 -0.01 -2.13
N PHE A 210 13.67 -0.37 -2.33
CA PHE A 210 12.84 0.21 -3.38
C PHE A 210 12.70 1.73 -3.24
N CYS A 211 12.37 2.23 -2.04
CA CYS A 211 12.27 3.66 -1.76
C CYS A 211 13.61 4.39 -1.93
N PHE A 212 14.73 3.76 -1.54
CA PHE A 212 16.07 4.30 -1.76
C PHE A 212 16.35 4.50 -3.26
N ILE A 213 16.14 3.45 -4.07
CA ILE A 213 16.37 3.51 -5.52
C ILE A 213 15.44 4.55 -6.16
N LEU A 214 14.17 4.55 -5.78
CA LEU A 214 13.19 5.50 -6.29
C LEU A 214 13.58 6.94 -5.94
N GLY A 215 14.01 7.21 -4.71
CA GLY A 215 14.50 8.52 -4.30
C GLY A 215 15.69 8.99 -5.13
N VAL A 216 16.70 8.14 -5.33
CA VAL A 216 17.87 8.46 -6.16
C VAL A 216 17.46 8.78 -7.59
N LEU A 217 16.57 7.98 -8.17
CA LEU A 217 16.08 8.19 -9.54
C LEU A 217 15.31 9.51 -9.66
N VAL A 218 14.37 9.77 -8.76
CA VAL A 218 13.56 11.00 -8.77
C VAL A 218 14.45 12.23 -8.66
N VAL A 219 15.39 12.24 -7.70
CA VAL A 219 16.31 13.37 -7.50
C VAL A 219 17.19 13.57 -8.73
N THR A 220 17.76 12.50 -9.27
CA THR A 220 18.63 12.57 -10.45
C THR A 220 17.86 13.12 -11.66
N ILE A 221 16.62 12.67 -11.89
CA ILE A 221 15.76 13.16 -12.97
C ILE A 221 15.41 14.63 -12.76
N ALA A 222 15.05 15.02 -11.54
CA ALA A 222 14.72 16.41 -11.20
C ALA A 222 15.91 17.35 -11.44
N CYS A 223 17.14 16.90 -11.17
CA CYS A 223 18.37 17.67 -11.41
C CYS A 223 18.65 17.96 -12.89
N ILE A 224 18.09 17.19 -13.83
CA ILE A 224 18.32 17.39 -15.27
C ILE A 224 17.78 18.76 -15.72
N ILE A 225 16.69 19.25 -15.14
CA ILE A 225 16.08 20.53 -15.50
C ILE A 225 17.05 21.71 -15.24
N PRO A 226 17.52 21.96 -14.01
CA PRO A 226 18.47 23.03 -13.74
C PRO A 226 19.83 22.79 -14.42
N ALA A 227 20.29 21.55 -14.53
CA ALA A 227 21.54 21.24 -15.23
C ALA A 227 21.50 21.63 -16.72
N ARG A 228 20.34 21.46 -17.38
CA ARG A 228 20.13 21.94 -18.76
C ARG A 228 20.08 23.46 -18.85
N MET A 229 19.53 24.13 -17.83
CA MET A 229 19.54 25.60 -17.77
C MET A 229 20.98 26.12 -17.64
N ALA A 230 21.78 25.54 -16.72
CA ALA A 230 23.19 25.87 -16.53
C ALA A 230 24.01 25.68 -17.82
N ALA A 231 23.82 24.55 -18.51
CA ALA A 231 24.53 24.21 -19.74
C ALA A 231 24.25 25.16 -20.92
N ARG A 232 23.14 25.91 -20.89
CA ARG A 232 22.72 26.86 -21.93
C ARG A 232 23.09 28.31 -21.61
N LEU A 233 23.80 28.58 -20.52
CA LEU A 233 24.25 29.92 -20.19
C LEU A 233 25.32 30.41 -21.18
N GLU A 234 25.05 31.53 -21.85
CA GLU A 234 25.99 32.13 -22.80
C GLU A 234 27.14 32.84 -22.05
N PRO A 235 28.42 32.61 -22.43
CA PRO A 235 29.59 33.20 -21.76
C PRO A 235 29.54 34.73 -21.69
N SER A 236 29.02 35.36 -22.75
CA SER A 236 28.90 36.81 -22.87
C SER A 236 27.88 37.42 -21.91
N LYS A 237 26.85 36.65 -21.50
CA LYS A 237 25.87 37.09 -20.50
C LYS A 237 26.36 36.85 -19.08
N ALA A 238 27.03 35.73 -18.84
CA ALA A 238 27.61 35.39 -17.54
C ALA A 238 28.69 36.40 -17.08
N LEU A 239 29.45 36.97 -18.01
CA LEU A 239 30.48 37.98 -17.73
C LEU A 239 29.97 39.43 -17.72
N ARG A 240 28.75 39.69 -18.20
CA ARG A 240 28.17 41.04 -18.36
C ARG A 240 27.17 41.42 -17.25
N GLN A 241 26.83 40.53 -16.33
CA GLN A 241 26.04 40.83 -15.10
C GLN A 241 26.85 41.64 -14.05
N ILE A 242 27.60 42.63 -14.52
CA ILE A 242 28.37 43.61 -13.74
C ILE A 242 27.54 44.89 -13.64
#